data_AF-A0A1N6BDW0-F1
#
_entry.id   AF-A0A1N6BDW0-F1
#
_cell.length_a   1.000
_cell.length_b   1.000
_cell.length_c   1.000
_cell.angle_alpha   90.00
_cell.angle_beta   90.00
_cell.angle_gamma   90.00
#
_symmetry.space_group_name_H-M   'P 1'
#
loop_
_entity.id
_entity.type
_entity.pdbx_description
1 polymer ?
#
loop_
_entity_poly.entity_id
_entity_poly.type
_entity_poly.pdbx_seq_one_letter_code
_entity_poly.pdbx_strand_id
1 'polypeptide(L)'
;MTTDGRVAFPYARLVAEPPAGDADRGERWTQAARAVGEAADELRRLHRLLAGHWRAGSGQQETDEILRRVVRQLDEAHDAYTRIAGAVAGRKHDLTQARQLALGAVAEARLAGLVVTPDGEVVPPSDSGTAPMAVRATAGRLTARIADAKAQAAAAEQRASEELAGLPPPHPGDAARIPTGGQPGSTHAVWMSS
;
A
#
# COMPACT_ATOMS: atom_id res chain seq x y z
N MET A 1 10.43 33.15 5.63
CA MET A 1 9.89 32.06 6.49
C MET A 1 9.25 31.06 5.55
N THR A 2 9.99 30.04 5.15
CA THR A 2 9.53 28.98 4.24
C THR A 2 8.75 27.96 5.05
N THR A 3 7.42 28.05 5.04
CA THR A 3 6.56 26.91 5.36
C THR A 3 6.77 25.88 4.26
N ASP A 4 7.63 24.90 4.55
CA ASP A 4 7.79 23.70 3.76
C ASP A 4 6.39 23.12 3.52
N GLY A 5 6.00 23.01 2.25
CA GLY A 5 4.64 22.71 1.79
C GLY A 5 4.21 21.27 2.07
N ARG A 6 4.64 20.67 3.18
CA ARG A 6 4.16 19.39 3.68
C ARG A 6 2.73 19.57 4.15
N VAL A 7 1.79 19.17 3.28
CA VAL A 7 0.38 19.05 3.64
C VAL A 7 0.28 18.19 4.88
N ALA A 8 -0.16 18.77 6.00
CA ALA A 8 -0.28 18.08 7.27
C ALA A 8 -1.27 16.91 7.13
N PHE A 9 -0.90 15.74 7.66
CA PHE A 9 -1.80 14.58 7.63
C PHE A 9 -3.05 14.87 8.48
N PRO A 10 -4.27 14.82 7.90
CA PRO A 10 -5.47 15.21 8.62
C PRO A 10 -5.80 14.21 9.73
N TYR A 11 -6.08 14.71 10.93
CA TYR A 11 -6.37 13.88 12.11
C TYR A 11 -7.56 12.94 11.87
N ALA A 12 -8.64 13.44 11.24
CA ALA A 12 -9.80 12.62 10.88
C ALA A 12 -9.44 11.39 10.03
N ARG A 13 -8.48 11.52 9.10
CA ARG A 13 -7.99 10.40 8.29
C ARG A 13 -7.16 9.41 9.10
N LEU A 14 -6.44 9.89 10.12
CA LEU A 14 -5.58 9.05 10.95
C LEU A 14 -6.38 8.11 11.84
N VAL A 15 -7.49 8.61 12.39
CA VAL A 15 -8.34 7.84 13.31
C VAL A 15 -9.45 7.06 12.63
N ALA A 16 -9.82 7.44 11.40
CA ALA A 16 -10.77 6.70 10.58
C ALA A 16 -10.37 5.22 10.49
N GLU A 17 -11.37 4.35 10.44
CA GLU A 17 -11.09 2.96 10.10
C GLU A 17 -10.53 2.89 8.68
N PRO A 18 -9.49 2.07 8.46
CA PRO A 18 -8.99 1.84 7.12
C PRO A 18 -10.14 1.28 6.26
N PRO A 19 -10.31 1.75 5.01
CA PRO A 19 -11.37 1.27 4.15
C PRO A 19 -11.25 -0.25 3.95
N ALA A 20 -12.38 -0.95 3.92
CA ALA A 20 -12.43 -2.35 3.55
C ALA A 20 -11.75 -2.53 2.18
N GLY A 21 -10.71 -3.38 2.11
CA GLY A 21 -9.92 -3.63 0.90
C GLY A 21 -8.50 -3.05 0.89
N ASP A 22 -8.11 -2.23 1.86
CA ASP A 22 -6.69 -1.80 1.97
C ASP A 22 -5.77 -2.93 2.45
N ALA A 23 -6.31 -3.94 3.15
CA ALA A 23 -5.60 -5.18 3.44
C ALA A 23 -5.30 -5.98 2.15
N ASP A 24 -6.28 -6.06 1.25
CA ASP A 24 -6.18 -6.83 0.02
C ASP A 24 -5.14 -6.26 -0.95
N ARG A 25 -4.82 -4.96 -0.86
CA ARG A 25 -3.97 -4.30 -1.85
C ARG A 25 -2.53 -4.82 -1.80
N GLY A 26 -1.97 -5.01 -0.61
CA GLY A 26 -0.62 -5.59 -0.45
C GLY A 26 -0.58 -7.06 -0.86
N GLU A 27 -1.60 -7.83 -0.47
CA GLU A 27 -1.72 -9.26 -0.81
C GLU A 27 -1.80 -9.49 -2.32
N ARG A 28 -2.53 -8.64 -3.06
CA ARG A 28 -2.59 -8.69 -4.52
C ARG A 28 -1.22 -8.51 -5.17
N TRP A 29 -0.39 -7.59 -4.66
CA TRP A 29 0.98 -7.41 -5.17
C TRP A 29 1.88 -8.60 -4.86
N THR A 30 1.76 -9.17 -3.66
CA THR A 30 2.47 -10.41 -3.31
C THR A 30 2.05 -11.58 -4.21
N GLN A 31 0.75 -11.68 -4.51
CA GLN A 31 0.22 -12.70 -5.41
C GLN A 31 0.72 -12.51 -6.84
N ALA A 32 0.77 -11.26 -7.34
CA ALA A 32 1.34 -10.93 -8.64
C ALA A 32 2.83 -11.29 -8.72
N ALA A 33 3.62 -10.94 -7.70
CA ALA A 33 5.03 -11.31 -7.62
C ALA A 33 5.23 -12.84 -7.69
N ARG A 34 4.43 -13.60 -6.94
CA ARG A 34 4.47 -15.08 -6.97
C ARG A 34 4.13 -15.61 -8.37
N ALA A 35 3.04 -15.15 -8.98
CA ALA A 35 2.61 -15.63 -10.29
C ALA A 35 3.67 -15.39 -11.38
N VAL A 36 4.32 -14.23 -11.35
CA VAL A 36 5.41 -13.91 -12.28
C VAL A 36 6.65 -14.76 -12.04
N GLY A 37 7.02 -15.00 -10.77
CA GLY A 37 8.13 -15.89 -10.42
C GLY A 37 7.89 -17.33 -10.90
N GLU A 38 6.68 -17.86 -10.68
CA GLU A 38 6.27 -19.18 -11.18
C GLU A 38 6.33 -19.27 -12.71
N ALA A 39 5.91 -18.21 -13.42
CA ALA A 39 6.00 -18.15 -14.88
C ALA A 39 7.45 -18.14 -15.37
N ALA A 40 8.35 -17.40 -14.71
CA ALA A 40 9.77 -17.40 -15.03
C ALA A 40 10.41 -18.78 -14.82
N ASP A 41 10.07 -19.45 -13.72
CA ASP A 41 10.56 -20.79 -13.40
C ASP A 41 10.08 -21.84 -14.40
N GLU A 42 8.81 -21.79 -14.81
CA GLU A 42 8.28 -22.69 -15.82
C GLU A 42 8.95 -22.44 -17.18
N LEU A 43 9.18 -21.19 -17.58
CA LEU A 43 9.91 -20.89 -18.81
C LEU A 43 11.37 -21.39 -18.77
N ARG A 44 12.07 -21.26 -17.65
CA ARG A 44 13.42 -21.85 -17.46
C ARG A 44 13.38 -23.37 -17.53
N ARG A 45 12.34 -24.00 -16.99
CA ARG A 45 12.13 -25.45 -17.07
C ARG A 45 11.91 -25.90 -18.52
N LEU A 46 11.02 -25.24 -19.24
CA LEU A 46 10.76 -25.51 -20.66
C LEU A 46 12.01 -25.30 -21.51
N HIS A 47 12.79 -24.24 -21.24
CA HIS A 47 14.04 -23.97 -21.94
C HIS A 47 15.06 -25.11 -21.80
N ARG A 48 15.24 -25.63 -20.58
CA ARG A 48 16.12 -26.80 -20.32
C ARG A 48 15.65 -28.06 -21.03
N LEU A 49 14.33 -28.29 -21.10
CA LEU A 49 13.76 -29.44 -21.81
C LEU A 49 13.96 -29.31 -23.32
N LEU A 50 13.72 -28.12 -23.89
CA LEU A 50 13.89 -27.84 -25.31
C LEU A 50 15.34 -28.01 -25.77
N ALA A 51 16.31 -27.58 -24.96
CA ALA A 51 17.73 -27.75 -25.26
C ALA A 51 18.13 -29.22 -25.48
N GLY A 52 17.48 -30.17 -24.80
CA GLY A 52 17.72 -31.60 -24.99
C GLY A 52 17.07 -32.21 -26.23
N HIS A 53 16.09 -31.54 -26.84
CA HIS A 53 15.30 -32.06 -27.96
C HIS A 53 15.57 -31.36 -29.30
N TRP A 54 16.34 -30.27 -29.29
CA TRP A 54 16.67 -29.54 -30.51
C TRP A 54 17.68 -30.34 -31.36
N ARG A 55 17.23 -30.80 -32.54
CA ARG A 55 18.17 -31.19 -33.61
C ARG A 55 18.77 -29.92 -34.20
N ALA A 56 20.10 -29.90 -34.38
CA ALA A 56 20.85 -28.79 -34.95
C ALA A 56 20.13 -28.21 -36.18
N GLY A 57 19.48 -27.07 -36.00
CA GLY A 57 18.61 -26.44 -36.99
C GLY A 57 18.61 -24.92 -36.80
N SER A 58 18.45 -24.21 -37.92
CA SER A 58 18.37 -22.74 -37.95
C SER A 58 17.17 -22.25 -37.12
N GLY A 59 17.40 -21.35 -36.16
CA GLY A 59 16.37 -20.75 -35.30
C GLY A 59 16.54 -20.98 -33.79
N GLN A 60 17.45 -21.87 -33.37
CA GLN A 60 17.73 -22.13 -31.96
C GLN A 60 18.29 -20.90 -31.24
N GLN A 61 19.29 -20.22 -31.82
CA GLN A 61 19.89 -19.03 -31.22
C GLN A 61 18.89 -17.88 -31.04
N GLU A 62 18.01 -17.69 -32.01
CA GLU A 62 16.96 -16.66 -31.94
C GLU A 62 15.94 -17.00 -30.85
N THR A 63 15.51 -18.26 -30.76
CA THR A 63 14.58 -18.69 -29.72
C THR A 63 15.21 -18.62 -28.33
N ASP A 64 16.47 -19.01 -28.18
CA ASP A 64 17.23 -18.88 -26.93
C ASP A 64 17.30 -17.42 -26.49
N GLU A 65 17.58 -16.50 -27.40
CA GLU A 65 17.68 -15.07 -27.08
C GLU A 65 16.32 -14.48 -26.68
N ILE A 66 15.25 -14.86 -27.38
CA ILE A 66 13.88 -14.47 -27.02
C ILE A 66 13.53 -15.00 -25.62
N LEU A 67 13.77 -16.28 -25.34
CA LEU A 67 13.48 -16.89 -24.03
C LEU A 67 14.28 -16.20 -22.92
N ARG A 68 15.57 -15.92 -23.12
CA ARG A 68 16.37 -15.17 -22.15
C ARG A 68 15.81 -13.77 -21.89
N ARG A 69 15.41 -13.06 -22.94
CA ARG A 69 14.82 -11.72 -22.80
C ARG A 69 13.51 -11.77 -22.02
N VAL A 70 12.64 -12.74 -22.30
CA VAL A 70 11.36 -12.90 -21.59
C VAL A 70 11.57 -13.27 -20.13
N VAL A 71 12.44 -14.24 -19.83
CA VAL A 71 12.77 -14.61 -18.44
C VAL A 71 13.33 -13.41 -17.69
N ARG A 72 14.24 -12.64 -18.29
CA ARG A 72 14.77 -11.42 -17.67
C ARG A 72 13.67 -10.40 -17.38
N GLN A 73 12.73 -10.19 -18.29
CA GLN A 73 11.61 -9.27 -18.07
C GLN A 73 10.69 -9.75 -16.93
N LEU A 74 10.47 -11.06 -16.80
CA LEU A 74 9.70 -11.63 -15.69
C LEU A 74 10.44 -11.47 -14.36
N ASP A 75 11.75 -11.66 -14.33
CA ASP A 75 12.55 -11.41 -13.12
C ASP A 75 12.48 -9.94 -12.69
N GLU A 76 12.64 -9.02 -13.64
CA GLU A 76 12.50 -7.58 -13.39
C GLU A 76 11.10 -7.22 -12.86
N ALA A 77 10.05 -7.85 -13.41
CA ALA A 77 8.67 -7.66 -12.94
C ALA A 77 8.42 -8.29 -11.55
N HIS A 78 8.99 -9.46 -11.27
CA HIS A 78 8.93 -10.10 -9.95
C HIS A 78 9.54 -9.20 -8.88
N ASP A 79 10.73 -8.65 -9.15
CA ASP A 79 11.43 -7.73 -8.25
C ASP A 79 10.65 -6.42 -8.06
N ALA A 80 10.01 -5.91 -9.11
CA ALA A 80 9.15 -4.74 -9.03
C ALA A 80 7.92 -5.00 -8.13
N TYR A 81 7.17 -6.07 -8.39
CA TYR A 81 5.98 -6.41 -7.61
C TYR A 81 6.30 -6.71 -6.15
N THR A 82 7.43 -7.37 -5.86
CA THR A 82 7.90 -7.62 -4.49
C THR A 82 8.22 -6.31 -3.76
N ARG A 83 8.88 -5.36 -4.43
CA ARG A 83 9.15 -4.02 -3.86
C ARG A 83 7.86 -3.23 -3.61
N ILE A 84 6.91 -3.24 -4.55
CA ILE A 84 5.60 -2.61 -4.37
C ILE A 84 4.88 -3.20 -3.16
N ALA A 85 4.86 -4.54 -3.04
CA ALA A 85 4.23 -5.22 -1.91
C ALA A 85 4.86 -4.81 -0.58
N GLY A 86 6.20 -4.75 -0.52
CA GLY A 86 6.95 -4.29 0.65
C GLY A 86 6.60 -2.86 1.05
N ALA A 87 6.62 -1.92 0.10
CA ALA A 87 6.29 -0.50 0.34
C ALA A 87 4.86 -0.33 0.88
N VAL A 88 3.89 -1.04 0.29
CA VAL A 88 2.49 -1.00 0.72
C VAL A 88 2.31 -1.60 2.11
N ALA A 89 2.98 -2.71 2.41
CA ALA A 89 2.93 -3.36 3.72
C ALA A 89 3.59 -2.48 4.81
N GLY A 90 4.75 -1.90 4.52
CA GLY A 90 5.44 -0.96 5.42
C GLY A 90 4.58 0.26 5.74
N ARG A 91 4.00 0.90 4.70
CA ARG A 91 3.05 2.01 4.87
C ARG A 91 1.89 1.63 5.79
N LYS A 92 1.29 0.45 5.59
CA LYS A 92 0.16 -0.02 6.41
C LYS A 92 0.57 -0.22 7.87
N HIS A 93 1.74 -0.81 8.11
CA HIS A 93 2.27 -1.01 9.46
C HIS A 93 2.44 0.33 10.19
N ASP A 94 3.13 1.27 9.54
CA ASP A 94 3.42 2.59 10.13
C ASP A 94 2.15 3.41 10.38
N LEU A 95 1.18 3.38 9.46
CA LEU A 95 -0.12 4.04 9.66
C LEU A 95 -0.90 3.41 10.82
N THR A 96 -0.84 2.08 10.97
CA THR A 96 -1.49 1.38 12.08
C THR A 96 -0.88 1.78 13.42
N GLN A 97 0.45 1.85 13.49
CA GLN A 97 1.16 2.29 14.69
C GLN A 97 0.83 3.76 15.03
N ALA A 98 0.88 4.66 14.05
CA ALA A 98 0.51 6.07 14.24
C ALA A 98 -0.94 6.21 14.74
N ARG A 99 -1.88 5.44 14.17
CA ARG A 99 -3.27 5.40 14.62
C ARG A 99 -3.39 4.95 16.07
N GLN A 100 -2.68 3.89 16.47
CA GLN A 100 -2.69 3.40 17.85
C GLN A 100 -2.18 4.46 18.83
N LEU A 101 -1.12 5.19 18.48
CA LEU A 101 -0.60 6.29 19.29
C LEU A 101 -1.63 7.41 19.47
N ALA A 102 -2.29 7.81 18.38
CA ALA A 102 -3.35 8.82 18.42
C ALA A 102 -4.54 8.37 19.26
N LEU A 103 -5.04 7.15 19.06
CA LEU A 103 -6.16 6.60 19.83
C LEU A 103 -5.82 6.45 21.33
N GLY A 104 -4.58 6.08 21.66
CA GLY A 104 -4.11 6.04 23.04
C GLY A 104 -4.12 7.42 23.70
N ALA A 105 -3.66 8.46 22.99
CA ALA A 105 -3.72 9.84 23.48
C ALA A 105 -5.17 10.33 23.66
N VAL A 106 -6.08 9.94 22.78
CA VAL A 106 -7.52 10.27 22.88
C VAL A 106 -8.16 9.58 24.08
N ALA A 107 -7.86 8.31 24.31
CA ALA A 107 -8.36 7.58 25.47
C ALA A 107 -7.88 8.23 26.78
N GLU A 108 -6.61 8.62 26.83
CA GLU A 108 -6.02 9.33 27.98
C GLU A 108 -6.65 10.72 28.19
N ALA A 109 -6.91 11.47 27.10
CA ALA A 109 -7.60 12.74 27.16
C ALA A 109 -9.01 12.59 27.76
N ARG A 110 -9.76 11.57 27.33
CA ARG A 110 -11.11 11.29 27.87
C ARG A 110 -11.08 10.95 29.35
N LEU A 111 -10.12 10.15 29.80
CA LEU A 111 -9.94 9.83 31.23
C LEU A 111 -9.60 11.08 32.06
N ALA A 112 -8.88 12.04 31.47
CA ALA A 112 -8.57 13.32 32.10
C ALA A 112 -9.71 14.36 32.01
N GLY A 113 -10.87 14.01 31.42
CA GLY A 113 -11.99 14.94 31.21
C GLY A 113 -11.72 16.02 30.15
N LEU A 114 -10.74 15.78 29.27
CA LEU A 114 -10.36 16.68 28.18
C LEU A 114 -11.08 16.31 26.88
N VAL A 115 -11.22 17.30 26.00
CA VAL A 115 -11.85 17.17 24.68
C VAL A 115 -10.77 17.21 23.61
N VAL A 116 -10.90 16.34 22.60
CA VAL A 116 -10.03 16.37 21.41
C VAL A 116 -10.80 17.02 20.25
N THR A 117 -10.24 18.08 19.67
CA THR A 117 -10.83 18.81 18.55
C THR A 117 -10.70 18.04 17.24
N PRO A 118 -11.46 18.41 16.18
CA PRO A 118 -11.31 17.82 14.86
C PRO A 118 -9.90 17.95 14.26
N ASP A 119 -9.14 18.96 14.67
CA ASP A 119 -7.76 19.18 14.21
C ASP A 119 -6.73 18.30 14.95
N GLY A 120 -7.17 17.62 16.02
CA GLY A 120 -6.34 16.79 16.89
C GLY A 120 -5.73 17.53 18.06
N GLU A 121 -6.22 18.73 18.40
CA GLU A 121 -5.80 19.45 19.61
C GLU A 121 -6.56 18.94 20.82
N VAL A 122 -5.89 18.82 21.96
CA VAL A 122 -6.51 18.48 23.23
C VAL A 122 -6.73 19.75 24.04
N VAL A 123 -7.97 19.99 24.45
CA VAL A 123 -8.38 21.21 25.15
C VAL A 123 -9.28 20.87 26.35
N PRO A 124 -9.26 21.68 27.42
CA PRO A 124 -10.25 21.58 28.48
C PRO A 124 -11.67 21.90 27.95
N PRO A 125 -12.72 21.34 28.57
CA PRO A 125 -14.10 21.58 28.14
C PRO A 125 -14.46 23.07 28.29
N SER A 126 -15.22 23.60 27.33
CA SER A 126 -15.48 25.05 27.17
C SER A 126 -16.12 25.73 28.38
N ASP A 127 -16.80 24.97 29.24
CA ASP A 127 -17.51 25.49 30.41
C ASP A 127 -16.63 25.58 31.69
N SER A 128 -15.35 25.20 31.60
CA SER A 128 -14.50 24.96 32.79
C SER A 128 -13.74 26.17 33.34
N GLY A 129 -14.00 27.40 32.87
CA GLY A 129 -13.24 28.58 33.29
C GLY A 129 -11.74 28.46 32.99
N THR A 130 -10.88 29.16 33.75
CA THR A 130 -9.42 29.03 33.57
C THR A 130 -8.93 27.69 34.12
N ALA A 131 -8.59 26.76 33.22
CA ALA A 131 -8.09 25.45 33.60
C ALA A 131 -6.78 25.53 34.43
N PRO A 132 -6.63 24.69 35.47
CA PRO A 132 -5.39 24.60 36.25
C PRO A 132 -4.16 24.34 35.37
N MET A 133 -2.98 24.79 35.80
CA MET A 133 -1.74 24.62 35.05
C MET A 133 -1.44 23.15 34.72
N ALA A 134 -1.72 22.23 35.64
CA ALA A 134 -1.54 20.79 35.44
C ALA A 134 -2.44 20.24 34.31
N VAL A 135 -3.68 20.74 34.19
CA VAL A 135 -4.62 20.37 33.13
C VAL A 135 -4.12 20.88 31.78
N ARG A 136 -3.67 22.14 31.73
CA ARG A 136 -3.07 22.74 30.52
C ARG A 136 -1.81 22.01 30.08
N ALA A 137 -0.93 21.62 31.01
CA ALA A 137 0.26 20.84 30.71
C ALA A 137 -0.08 19.45 30.16
N THR A 138 -1.07 18.78 30.74
CA THR A 138 -1.55 17.47 30.27
C THR A 138 -2.15 17.58 28.86
N ALA A 139 -2.99 18.58 28.63
CA ALA A 139 -3.55 18.88 27.31
C ALA A 139 -2.43 19.12 26.28
N GLY A 140 -1.43 19.96 26.60
CA GLY A 140 -0.28 20.21 25.73
C GLY A 140 0.51 18.95 25.39
N ARG A 141 0.79 18.09 26.38
CA ARG A 141 1.48 16.80 26.17
C ARG A 141 0.71 15.88 25.23
N LEU A 142 -0.61 15.78 25.41
CA LEU A 142 -1.45 14.92 24.58
C LEU A 142 -1.59 15.46 23.15
N THR A 143 -1.73 16.78 22.99
CA THR A 143 -1.68 17.45 21.68
C THR A 143 -0.36 17.14 20.96
N ALA A 144 0.77 17.23 21.66
CA ALA A 144 2.08 16.91 21.07
C ALA A 144 2.14 15.45 20.59
N ARG A 145 1.63 14.49 21.37
CA ARG A 145 1.57 13.07 20.96
C ARG A 145 0.70 12.84 19.71
N ILE A 146 -0.43 13.54 19.60
CA ILE A 146 -1.29 13.46 18.40
C ILE A 146 -0.57 14.10 17.20
N ALA A 147 0.15 15.20 17.41
CA ALA A 147 0.96 15.83 16.37
C ALA A 147 2.08 14.90 15.87
N ASP A 148 2.79 14.22 16.79
CA ASP A 148 3.81 13.23 16.45
C ASP A 148 3.22 12.07 15.64
N ALA A 149 2.05 11.57 16.02
CA ALA A 149 1.36 10.52 15.28
C ALA A 149 0.98 10.98 13.85
N LYS A 150 0.49 12.21 13.68
CA LYS A 150 0.21 12.80 12.36
C LYS A 150 1.49 12.93 11.53
N ALA A 151 2.61 13.34 12.14
CA ALA A 151 3.90 13.45 11.46
C ALA A 151 4.44 12.09 11.01
N GLN A 152 4.32 11.05 11.85
CA GLN A 152 4.69 9.68 11.49
C GLN A 152 3.85 9.16 10.32
N ALA A 153 2.52 9.41 10.35
CA ALA A 153 1.63 9.03 9.27
C ALA A 153 1.99 9.74 7.94
N ALA A 154 2.28 11.05 7.98
CA ALA A 154 2.74 11.80 6.81
C ALA A 154 4.05 11.23 6.25
N ALA A 155 5.02 10.92 7.12
CA ALA A 155 6.29 10.34 6.71
C ALA A 155 6.15 8.92 6.12
N ALA A 156 5.19 8.13 6.62
CA ALA A 156 4.87 6.82 6.05
C ALA A 156 4.27 6.93 4.64
N GLU A 157 3.34 7.88 4.42
CA GLU A 157 2.80 8.12 3.08
C GLU A 157 3.85 8.62 2.11
N GLN A 158 4.73 9.52 2.56
CA GLN A 158 5.80 10.06 1.73
C GLN A 158 6.84 9.01 1.35
N ARG A 159 7.30 8.17 2.29
CA ARG A 159 8.26 7.10 1.97
C ARG A 159 7.65 6.11 0.97
N ALA A 160 6.41 5.72 1.19
CA ALA A 160 5.74 4.81 0.27
C ALA A 160 5.52 5.44 -1.12
N SER A 161 5.22 6.74 -1.20
CA SER A 161 5.07 7.41 -2.50
C SER A 161 6.39 7.54 -3.25
N GLU A 162 7.48 7.85 -2.55
CA GLU A 162 8.84 7.90 -3.09
C GLU A 162 9.32 6.53 -3.58
N GLU A 163 9.12 5.49 -2.76
CA GLU A 163 9.44 4.11 -3.13
C GLU A 163 8.65 3.67 -4.36
N LEU A 164 7.35 3.97 -4.43
CA LEU A 164 6.52 3.62 -5.59
C LEU A 164 6.85 4.44 -6.84
N ALA A 165 7.22 5.72 -6.70
CA ALA A 165 7.60 6.58 -7.82
C ALA A 165 8.94 6.17 -8.44
N GLY A 166 9.84 5.58 -7.65
CA GLY A 166 11.12 5.05 -8.12
C GLY A 166 11.02 3.70 -8.85
N LEU A 167 9.84 3.09 -8.91
CA LEU A 167 9.65 1.79 -9.55
C LEU A 167 9.27 1.96 -11.03
N PRO A 168 9.81 1.11 -11.92
CA PRO A 168 9.40 1.13 -13.31
C PRO A 168 7.89 0.84 -13.39
N PRO A 169 7.13 1.53 -14.26
CA PRO A 169 5.71 1.26 -14.40
C PRO A 169 5.51 -0.22 -14.77
N PRO A 170 4.53 -0.92 -14.17
CA PRO A 170 4.22 -2.27 -14.58
C PRO A 170 3.91 -2.25 -16.07
N HIS A 171 4.54 -3.15 -16.84
CA HIS A 171 4.41 -3.17 -18.28
C HIS A 171 2.92 -3.09 -18.69
N PRO A 172 2.57 -2.32 -19.73
CA PRO A 172 1.18 -2.03 -20.09
C PRO A 172 0.34 -3.27 -20.50
N GLY A 173 0.95 -4.46 -20.60
CA GLY A 173 0.26 -5.72 -20.79
C GLY A 173 -0.51 -6.24 -19.56
N ASP A 174 -0.17 -5.80 -18.34
CA ASP A 174 -0.77 -6.31 -17.09
C ASP A 174 -1.89 -5.42 -16.52
N ALA A 175 -1.91 -4.13 -16.88
CA ALA A 175 -2.95 -3.19 -16.41
C ALA A 175 -4.36 -3.53 -16.93
N ALA A 176 -4.46 -4.30 -18.03
CA ALA A 176 -5.73 -4.73 -18.62
C ALA A 176 -6.33 -5.99 -17.97
N ARG A 177 -5.65 -6.60 -16.98
CA ARG A 177 -6.07 -7.88 -16.36
C ARG A 177 -6.17 -7.85 -14.84
N ILE A 178 -6.28 -6.67 -14.23
CA ILE A 178 -6.83 -6.60 -12.87
C ILE A 178 -8.35 -6.67 -13.01
N PRO A 179 -9.02 -7.79 -12.66
CA PRO A 179 -10.48 -7.82 -12.67
C PRO A 179 -10.99 -6.84 -11.61
N THR A 180 -11.40 -5.66 -12.05
CA THR A 180 -12.29 -4.80 -11.27
C THR A 180 -13.57 -5.58 -11.03
N GLY A 181 -13.76 -6.05 -9.81
CA GLY A 181 -14.95 -6.78 -9.41
C GLY A 181 -16.23 -5.96 -9.65
N GLY A 182 -17.19 -6.57 -10.34
CA GLY A 182 -18.56 -6.12 -10.55
C GLY A 182 -19.07 -6.69 -11.88
N GLN A 183 -20.10 -7.54 -12.00
CA GLN A 183 -21.21 -7.96 -11.15
C GLN A 183 -21.65 -9.36 -11.64
N PRO A 184 -22.16 -10.28 -10.81
CA PRO A 184 -22.88 -11.46 -11.28
C PRO A 184 -24.34 -11.08 -11.55
N GLY A 185 -24.77 -11.11 -12.81
CA GLY A 185 -26.19 -10.92 -13.11
C GLY A 185 -26.50 -10.58 -14.56
N SER A 186 -26.62 -11.60 -15.41
CA SER A 186 -27.87 -11.90 -16.10
C SER A 186 -27.66 -12.97 -17.16
N THR A 187 -28.13 -14.16 -16.80
CA THR A 187 -28.64 -15.16 -17.70
C THR A 187 -29.52 -14.52 -18.77
N HIS A 188 -29.17 -14.68 -20.04
CA HIS A 188 -30.17 -14.92 -21.06
C HIS A 188 -29.60 -15.86 -22.12
N ALA A 189 -30.06 -17.10 -22.05
CA ALA A 189 -30.05 -18.02 -23.14
C ALA A 189 -30.84 -17.45 -24.33
N VAL A 190 -30.32 -17.59 -25.55
CA VAL A 190 -31.14 -17.85 -26.73
C VAL A 190 -30.48 -18.98 -27.51
N TRP A 191 -31.24 -20.05 -27.61
CA TRP A 191 -31.00 -21.26 -28.39
C TRP A 191 -31.15 -21.01 -29.90
N MET A 192 -30.32 -21.75 -30.65
CA MET A 192 -30.60 -22.48 -31.90
C MET A 192 -31.46 -21.90 -33.04
N SER A 193 -30.86 -22.05 -34.23
CA SER A 193 -31.44 -22.49 -35.52
C SER A 193 -32.36 -21.51 -36.25
N SER A 194 -32.25 -21.31 -37.57
CA SER A 194 -31.87 -22.22 -38.66
C SER A 194 -31.12 -21.50 -39.78
#